data_AF-A0A7J7CLV9-F1
#
_entry.id   AF-A0A7J7CLV9-F1
#
_cell.length_a   1.000
_cell.length_b   1.000
_cell.length_c   1.000
_cell.angle_alpha   90.00
_cell.angle_beta   90.00
_cell.angle_gamma   90.00
#
_symmetry.space_group_name_H-M   'P 1'
#
loop_
_entity.id
_entity.type
_entity.pdbx_description
1 polymer ?
#
loop_
_entity_poly.entity_id
_entity_poly.type
_entity_poly.pdbx_seq_one_letter_code
_entity_poly.pdbx_strand_id
1 'polypeptide(L)'
;MYNGIGLQTPGGSGTNGYIQGNKFFVRPKTNKVDVNNKGFDVDQGTAGVTRKPNKDVLDHDCKRQIQLKLVKLEDNLIDQGYTDAEIAEKIEEARKTLQAAAAFEASGGPTAIVVADKKISDTQTHQIAARKEKQMEKLRAALGISLSEPHEPSGETRSDAELESGDKKKYKWWW
;
A
#
# COMPACT_ATOMS: atom_id res chain seq x y z
N MET A 1 27.08 7.27 -36.38
CA MET A 1 25.85 7.05 -35.59
C MET A 1 25.40 5.60 -35.65
N TYR A 2 25.07 5.00 -34.51
CA TYR A 2 24.52 3.65 -34.41
C TYR A 2 23.28 3.70 -33.50
N ASN A 3 22.15 3.11 -33.93
CA ASN A 3 20.86 3.20 -33.23
C ASN A 3 20.40 4.63 -32.88
N GLY A 4 20.72 5.62 -33.73
CA GLY A 4 20.39 7.03 -33.49
C GLY A 4 21.16 7.70 -32.34
N ILE A 5 22.14 7.01 -31.75
CA ILE A 5 22.93 7.49 -30.61
C ILE A 5 24.37 7.76 -31.06
N GLY A 6 24.96 8.84 -30.56
CA GLY A 6 26.36 9.22 -30.80
C GLY A 6 26.59 10.27 -31.89
N LEU A 7 27.86 10.46 -32.26
CA LEU A 7 28.27 11.44 -33.26
C LEU A 7 28.11 10.90 -34.70
N GLN A 8 27.79 11.80 -35.64
CA GLN A 8 27.70 11.49 -37.07
C GLN A 8 29.08 11.20 -37.65
N THR A 9 30.03 12.10 -37.40
CA THR A 9 31.44 11.95 -37.75
C THR A 9 32.27 12.44 -36.55
N PRO A 10 33.34 11.73 -36.13
CA PRO A 10 34.19 12.18 -35.03
C PRO A 10 35.05 13.41 -35.39
N GLY A 11 35.28 13.65 -36.69
CA GLY A 11 35.97 14.85 -37.19
C GLY A 11 35.25 16.14 -36.79
N GLY A 12 35.98 17.08 -36.21
CA GLY A 12 35.44 18.36 -35.72
C GLY A 12 34.93 18.34 -34.27
N SER A 13 34.72 17.16 -33.66
CA SER A 13 34.33 17.05 -32.24
C SER A 13 35.49 17.21 -31.26
N GLY A 14 36.74 17.07 -31.72
CA GLY A 14 37.92 17.09 -30.84
C GLY A 14 38.02 15.88 -29.90
N THR A 15 37.25 14.80 -30.14
CA THR A 15 37.27 13.57 -29.34
C THR A 15 37.43 12.34 -30.25
N ASN A 16 37.77 11.20 -29.68
CA ASN A 16 37.93 9.94 -30.42
C ASN A 16 36.59 9.31 -30.88
N GLY A 17 35.44 9.92 -30.55
CA GLY A 17 34.11 9.44 -30.94
C GLY A 17 33.65 8.16 -30.21
N TYR A 18 34.30 7.79 -29.11
CA TYR A 18 33.93 6.62 -28.32
C TYR A 18 32.68 6.89 -27.47
N ILE A 19 31.66 6.05 -27.60
CA ILE A 19 30.35 6.21 -26.96
C ILE A 19 30.12 5.04 -26.01
N GLN A 20 29.85 5.33 -24.73
CA GLN A 20 29.51 4.34 -23.71
C GLN A 20 28.02 4.39 -23.37
N GLY A 21 27.44 3.23 -23.04
CA GLY A 21 26.10 3.16 -22.48
C GLY A 21 26.06 3.66 -21.03
N ASN A 22 25.01 4.39 -20.66
CA ASN A 22 24.79 4.78 -19.27
C ASN A 22 24.29 3.58 -18.44
N LYS A 23 25.13 3.08 -17.52
CA LYS A 23 24.79 1.95 -16.63
C LYS A 23 23.82 2.32 -15.51
N PHE A 24 23.69 3.60 -15.18
CA PHE A 24 22.79 4.09 -14.13
C PHE A 24 21.44 4.56 -14.70
N PHE A 25 21.20 4.37 -16.00
CA PHE A 25 19.94 4.74 -16.60
C PHE A 25 18.82 3.78 -16.15
N VAL A 26 18.03 4.22 -15.18
CA VAL A 26 16.78 3.55 -14.81
C VAL A 26 15.75 3.85 -15.88
N ARG A 27 15.33 2.83 -16.64
CA ARG A 27 14.27 2.99 -17.63
C ARG A 27 13.00 3.47 -16.92
N PRO A 28 12.43 4.63 -17.29
CA PRO A 28 11.13 5.01 -16.75
C PRO A 28 10.15 3.92 -17.15
N LYS A 29 9.38 3.44 -16.16
CA LYS A 29 8.33 2.47 -16.39
C LYS A 29 7.37 3.14 -17.37
N THR A 30 7.34 2.70 -18.62
CA THR A 30 6.39 3.22 -19.59
C THR A 30 5.03 2.87 -19.02
N ASN A 31 4.33 3.88 -18.49
CA ASN A 31 2.90 3.82 -18.23
C ASN A 31 2.23 3.69 -19.60
N LYS A 32 2.30 2.49 -20.20
CA LYS A 32 1.24 2.03 -21.08
C LYS A 32 0.04 1.79 -20.17
N VAL A 33 -0.57 2.89 -19.77
CA VAL A 33 -1.99 2.92 -19.46
C VAL A 33 -2.62 2.57 -20.79
N ASP A 34 -3.13 1.34 -20.91
CA ASP A 34 -4.01 1.00 -22.02
C ASP A 34 -5.08 2.10 -22.09
N VAL A 35 -5.14 2.73 -23.25
CA VAL A 35 -6.08 3.79 -23.60
C VAL A 35 -7.47 3.15 -23.74
N ASN A 36 -8.00 2.60 -22.66
CA ASN A 36 -9.43 2.43 -22.46
C ASN A 36 -9.93 3.71 -21.78
N ASN A 37 -10.00 4.73 -22.63
CA ASN A 37 -10.44 6.08 -22.36
C ASN A 37 -11.94 6.07 -22.01
N LYS A 38 -12.27 5.78 -20.75
CA LYS A 38 -13.53 6.19 -20.11
C LYS A 38 -13.13 7.03 -18.90
N GLY A 39 -13.66 8.26 -18.91
CA GLY A 39 -13.28 9.39 -18.06
C GLY A 39 -12.72 9.02 -16.69
N PHE A 40 -11.55 9.59 -16.41
CA PHE A 40 -11.07 9.78 -15.05
C PHE A 40 -12.00 10.81 -14.39
N ASP A 41 -13.16 10.33 -13.94
CA ASP A 41 -14.02 11.07 -13.03
C ASP A 41 -13.31 11.13 -11.67
N VAL A 42 -13.39 12.29 -11.05
CA VAL A 42 -12.70 12.67 -9.79
C VAL A 42 -13.21 11.84 -8.59
N ASP A 43 -14.14 10.91 -8.83
CA ASP A 43 -14.71 9.97 -7.86
C ASP A 43 -14.20 8.52 -8.03
N GLN A 44 -13.38 8.23 -9.06
CA GLN A 44 -12.85 6.89 -9.30
C GLN A 44 -11.48 6.66 -8.65
N GLY A 45 -11.48 6.61 -7.31
CA GLY A 45 -10.48 5.86 -6.52
C GLY A 45 -10.60 4.34 -6.73
N THR A 46 -10.62 3.89 -7.99
CA THR A 46 -10.98 2.52 -8.43
C THR A 46 -9.80 1.74 -9.01
N ALA A 47 -8.60 2.31 -9.06
CA ALA A 47 -7.39 1.59 -9.48
C ALA A 47 -6.44 1.39 -8.28
N GLY A 48 -6.72 0.41 -7.40
CA GLY A 48 -5.69 0.03 -6.44
C GLY A 48 -6.06 -0.68 -5.14
N VAL A 49 -7.29 -1.13 -4.91
CA VAL A 49 -7.54 -2.08 -3.79
C VAL A 49 -7.22 -3.51 -4.25
N THR A 50 -6.04 -3.72 -4.82
CA THR A 50 -5.51 -5.07 -5.07
C THR A 50 -4.86 -5.63 -3.81
N ARG A 51 -4.65 -4.80 -2.78
CA ARG A 51 -4.03 -5.19 -1.52
C ARG A 51 -5.05 -5.16 -0.40
N LYS A 52 -5.12 -6.27 0.34
CA LYS A 52 -5.85 -6.37 1.60
C LYS A 52 -5.37 -5.28 2.56
N PRO A 53 -6.25 -4.72 3.40
CA PRO A 53 -5.83 -3.78 4.44
C PRO A 53 -4.83 -4.46 5.38
N ASN A 54 -3.73 -3.78 5.67
CA ASN A 54 -2.77 -4.27 6.66
C ASN A 54 -3.20 -3.74 8.04
N LYS A 55 -3.41 -4.65 8.99
CA LYS A 55 -3.82 -4.33 10.36
C LYS A 55 -2.79 -3.45 11.07
N ASP A 56 -1.51 -3.69 10.86
CA ASP A 56 -0.42 -2.93 11.50
C ASP A 56 -0.47 -1.44 11.13
N VAL A 57 -0.82 -1.13 9.87
CA VAL A 57 -0.91 0.25 9.40
C VAL A 57 -2.12 0.95 9.98
N LEU A 58 -3.26 0.24 10.09
CA LEU A 58 -4.46 0.78 10.72
C LEU A 58 -4.24 1.06 12.21
N ASP A 59 -3.60 0.14 12.93
CA ASP A 59 -3.30 0.31 14.35
C ASP A 59 -2.31 1.46 14.58
N HIS A 60 -1.33 1.60 13.70
CA HIS A 60 -0.38 2.71 13.76
C HIS A 60 -1.07 4.06 13.52
N ASP A 61 -1.96 4.13 12.54
CA ASP A 61 -2.76 5.33 12.28
C ASP A 61 -3.66 5.68 13.48
N CYS A 62 -4.29 4.69 14.12
CA CYS A 62 -5.07 4.88 15.34
C CYS A 62 -4.21 5.46 16.48
N LYS A 63 -3.02 4.89 16.73
CA LYS A 63 -2.07 5.39 17.74
C LYS A 63 -1.62 6.82 17.43
N ARG A 64 -1.27 7.10 16.17
CA ARG A 64 -0.89 8.43 15.71
C ARG A 64 -2.02 9.44 15.93
N GLN A 65 -3.26 9.07 15.65
CA GLN A 65 -4.41 9.95 15.87
C GLN A 65 -4.61 10.27 17.37
N ILE A 66 -4.40 9.31 18.26
CA ILE A 66 -4.46 9.54 19.72
C ILE A 66 -3.36 10.52 20.12
N GLN A 67 -2.11 10.28 19.70
CA GLN A 67 -0.99 11.18 20.01
C GLN A 67 -1.23 12.60 19.49
N LEU A 68 -1.72 12.75 18.26
CA LEU A 68 -2.06 14.06 17.70
C LEU A 68 -3.13 14.79 18.52
N LYS A 69 -4.11 14.08 19.08
CA LYS A 69 -5.12 14.70 19.95
C LYS A 69 -4.52 15.14 21.29
N LEU A 70 -3.61 14.34 21.85
CA LEU A 70 -2.93 14.68 23.11
C LEU A 70 -2.03 15.90 22.95
N VAL A 71 -1.22 15.96 21.89
CA VAL A 71 -0.36 17.13 21.60
C VAL A 71 -1.20 18.39 21.40
N LYS A 72 -2.30 18.30 20.65
CA LYS A 72 -3.22 19.45 20.52
C LYS A 72 -3.81 19.88 21.86
N LEU A 73 -4.13 18.94 22.73
CA LEU A 73 -4.67 19.24 24.06
C LEU A 73 -3.61 19.95 24.90
N GLU A 74 -2.37 19.44 24.89
CA GLU A 74 -1.21 20.06 25.53
C GLU A 74 -1.02 21.51 25.08
N ASP A 75 -0.95 21.76 23.77
CA ASP A 75 -0.82 23.11 23.21
C ASP A 75 -1.94 24.04 23.72
N ASN A 76 -3.19 23.57 23.72
CA ASN A 76 -4.33 24.36 24.21
C ASN A 76 -4.25 24.66 25.72
N LEU A 77 -3.73 23.75 26.53
CA LEU A 77 -3.57 23.98 27.97
C LEU A 77 -2.40 24.93 28.27
N ILE A 78 -1.34 24.86 27.48
CA ILE A 78 -0.22 25.81 27.55
C ILE A 78 -0.70 27.21 27.21
N ASP A 79 -1.47 27.37 26.12
CA ASP A 79 -2.04 28.66 25.71
C ASP A 79 -2.99 29.25 26.77
N GLN A 80 -3.67 28.39 27.54
CA GLN A 80 -4.54 28.77 28.64
C GLN A 80 -3.77 29.13 29.93
N GLY A 81 -2.46 28.91 29.97
CA GLY A 81 -1.59 29.27 31.10
C GLY A 81 -1.66 28.31 32.29
N TYR A 82 -2.01 27.04 32.06
CA TYR A 82 -1.96 26.01 33.10
C TYR A 82 -0.52 25.69 33.53
N THR A 83 -0.36 25.18 34.75
CA THR A 83 0.93 24.71 35.26
C THR A 83 1.28 23.35 34.66
N ASP A 84 2.57 23.06 34.45
CA ASP A 84 3.04 21.81 33.85
C ASP A 84 2.53 20.55 34.58
N ALA A 85 2.33 20.64 35.90
CA ALA A 85 1.80 19.55 36.72
C ALA A 85 0.34 19.24 36.39
N GLU A 86 -0.51 20.28 36.29
CA GLU A 86 -1.93 20.12 35.94
C GLU A 86 -2.11 19.67 34.48
N ILE A 87 -1.20 20.08 33.59
CA ILE A 87 -1.17 19.65 32.20
C ILE A 87 -0.88 18.15 32.12
N ALA A 88 0.11 17.65 32.86
CA ALA A 88 0.45 16.23 32.86
C ALA A 88 -0.72 15.35 33.33
N GLU A 89 -1.40 15.73 34.42
CA GLU A 89 -2.56 14.99 34.93
C GLU A 89 -3.71 14.93 33.90
N LYS A 90 -4.05 16.08 33.29
CA LYS A 90 -5.10 16.15 32.25
C LYS A 90 -4.74 15.35 31.00
N ILE A 91 -3.47 15.32 30.61
CA ILE A 91 -3.02 14.52 29.47
C ILE A 91 -3.10 13.03 29.76
N GLU A 92 -2.78 12.59 30.98
CA GLU A 92 -2.90 11.18 31.37
C GLU A 92 -4.36 10.71 31.38
N GLU A 93 -5.27 11.53 31.90
CA GLU A 93 -6.71 11.27 31.85
C GLU A 93 -7.22 11.23 30.41
N ALA A 94 -6.85 12.22 29.59
CA ALA A 94 -7.18 12.27 28.17
C ALA A 94 -6.63 11.06 27.41
N ARG A 95 -5.44 10.56 27.77
CA ARG A 95 -4.85 9.37 27.16
C ARG A 95 -5.68 8.13 27.47
N LYS A 96 -6.08 7.93 28.73
CA LYS A 96 -6.90 6.78 29.14
C LYS A 96 -8.27 6.80 28.46
N THR A 97 -8.92 7.97 28.42
CA THR A 97 -10.25 8.13 27.78
C THR A 97 -10.17 7.91 26.27
N LEU A 98 -9.17 8.47 25.58
CA LEU A 98 -9.01 8.29 24.14
C LEU A 98 -8.62 6.86 23.74
N GLN A 99 -7.83 6.16 24.57
CA GLN A 99 -7.51 4.75 24.36
C GLN A 99 -8.75 3.86 24.57
N ALA A 100 -9.53 4.11 25.62
CA ALA A 100 -10.77 3.39 25.88
C ALA A 100 -11.80 3.61 24.76
N ALA A 101 -11.95 4.85 24.28
CA ALA A 101 -12.81 5.18 23.15
C ALA A 101 -12.34 4.48 21.86
N ALA A 102 -11.04 4.49 21.56
CA ALA A 102 -10.51 3.81 20.38
C ALA A 102 -10.70 2.28 20.42
N ALA A 103 -10.60 1.67 21.60
CA ALA A 103 -10.88 0.25 21.79
C ALA A 103 -12.37 -0.08 21.57
N PHE A 104 -13.27 0.83 21.96
CA PHE A 104 -14.71 0.70 21.71
C PHE A 104 -15.08 0.89 20.22
N GLU A 105 -14.37 1.75 19.50
CA GLU A 105 -14.55 1.92 18.05
C GLU A 105 -14.09 0.67 17.28
N ALA A 106 -13.02 0.02 17.74
CA ALA A 106 -12.55 -1.24 17.15
C ALA A 106 -13.56 -2.39 17.31
N SER A 107 -14.39 -2.37 18.36
CA SER A 107 -15.47 -3.35 18.58
C SER A 107 -16.80 -3.01 17.90
N GLY A 108 -16.87 -1.91 17.13
CA GLY A 108 -18.03 -1.58 16.30
C GLY A 108 -19.19 -0.90 17.04
N GLY A 109 -18.90 -0.19 18.14
CA GLY A 109 -19.91 0.53 18.90
C GLY A 109 -20.55 1.74 18.18
N PRO A 110 -21.81 2.09 18.47
CA PRO A 110 -22.58 3.12 17.77
C PRO A 110 -22.22 4.57 18.13
N THR A 111 -21.24 4.82 19.01
CA THR A 111 -20.81 6.17 19.42
C THR A 111 -19.76 6.78 18.46
N ALA A 112 -19.67 6.26 17.24
CA ALA A 112 -18.69 6.68 16.23
C ALA A 112 -18.91 8.09 15.66
N ILE A 113 -20.05 8.73 15.95
CA ILE A 113 -20.49 9.94 15.26
C ILE A 113 -19.66 11.18 15.66
N VAL A 114 -19.06 11.24 16.85
CA VAL A 114 -18.41 12.48 17.34
C VAL A 114 -16.94 12.61 16.91
N VAL A 115 -16.32 11.57 16.37
CA VAL A 115 -14.90 11.61 15.90
C VAL A 115 -14.79 11.50 14.37
N ALA A 116 -15.88 11.14 13.69
CA ALA A 116 -15.92 10.76 12.28
C ALA A 116 -16.17 11.91 11.29
N ASP A 117 -16.09 13.18 11.70
CA ASP A 117 -16.12 14.32 10.75
C ASP A 117 -14.82 14.48 9.95
N LYS A 118 -13.92 13.50 10.02
CA LYS A 118 -12.71 13.46 9.22
C LYS A 118 -13.02 12.71 7.94
N LYS A 119 -13.27 13.47 6.87
CA LYS A 119 -13.12 12.99 5.49
C LYS A 119 -11.80 12.21 5.42
N ILE A 120 -11.89 10.90 5.19
CA ILE A 120 -10.71 10.04 5.03
C ILE A 120 -9.93 10.63 3.86
N SER A 121 -8.69 11.04 4.10
CA SER A 121 -7.88 11.62 3.04
C SER A 121 -7.65 10.58 1.95
N ASP A 122 -7.69 10.99 0.68
CA ASP A 122 -7.42 10.12 -0.48
C ASP A 122 -6.03 9.45 -0.39
N THR A 123 -5.14 9.97 0.45
CA THR A 123 -3.81 9.40 0.74
C THR A 123 -3.84 8.15 1.62
N GLN A 124 -4.93 7.89 2.37
CA GLN A 124 -5.04 6.79 3.34
C GLN A 124 -5.54 5.49 2.69
N THR A 125 -4.70 4.92 1.82
CA THR A 125 -5.02 3.72 1.02
C THR A 125 -5.52 2.53 1.83
N HIS A 126 -4.97 2.26 3.01
CA HIS A 126 -5.39 1.14 3.86
C HIS A 126 -6.74 1.35 4.55
N GLN A 127 -7.06 2.59 4.95
CA GLN A 127 -8.37 2.92 5.51
C GLN A 127 -9.45 2.84 4.44
N ILE A 128 -9.13 3.31 3.23
CA ILE A 128 -9.99 3.17 2.04
C ILE A 128 -10.21 1.68 1.73
N ALA A 129 -9.15 0.87 1.74
CA ALA A 129 -9.25 -0.58 1.51
C ALA A 129 -10.13 -1.28 2.56
N ALA A 130 -9.94 -0.98 3.86
CA ALA A 130 -10.74 -1.55 4.95
C ALA A 130 -12.23 -1.13 4.84
N ARG A 131 -12.50 0.12 4.47
CA ARG A 131 -13.86 0.60 4.24
C ARG A 131 -14.50 -0.11 3.04
N LYS A 132 -13.76 -0.26 1.93
CA LYS A 132 -14.26 -0.98 0.74
C LYS A 132 -14.50 -2.44 1.05
N GLU A 133 -13.65 -3.11 1.83
CA GLU A 133 -13.87 -4.49 2.25
C GLU A 133 -15.21 -4.63 3.01
N LYS A 134 -15.47 -3.76 3.99
CA LYS A 134 -16.76 -3.71 4.72
C LYS A 134 -17.94 -3.41 3.80
N GLN A 135 -17.79 -2.53 2.81
CA GLN A 135 -18.85 -2.24 1.83
C GLN A 135 -19.14 -3.44 0.94
N MET A 136 -18.09 -4.13 0.45
CA MET A 136 -18.22 -5.33 -0.36
C MET A 136 -18.81 -6.49 0.44
N GLU A 137 -18.48 -6.63 1.73
CA GLU A 137 -19.08 -7.60 2.64
C GLU A 137 -20.59 -7.35 2.80
N LYS A 138 -21.00 -6.10 3.07
CA LYS A 138 -22.42 -5.73 3.13
C LYS A 138 -23.16 -6.01 1.82
N LEU A 139 -22.54 -5.67 0.69
CA LEU A 139 -23.10 -5.92 -0.63
C LEU A 139 -23.24 -7.43 -0.90
N ARG A 140 -22.23 -8.24 -0.56
CA ARG A 140 -22.29 -9.70 -0.68
C ARG A 140 -23.42 -10.29 0.17
N ALA A 141 -23.56 -9.82 1.41
CA ALA A 141 -24.64 -10.23 2.30
C ALA A 141 -26.02 -9.88 1.72
N ALA A 142 -26.17 -8.68 1.17
CA ALA A 142 -27.42 -8.24 0.54
C ALA A 142 -27.76 -9.03 -0.73
N LEU A 143 -26.74 -9.39 -1.54
CA LEU A 143 -26.92 -10.20 -2.75
C LEU A 143 -27.02 -11.70 -2.48
N GLY A 144 -26.90 -12.15 -1.23
CA GLY A 144 -26.99 -13.57 -0.87
C GLY A 144 -25.88 -14.44 -1.46
N ILE A 145 -24.74 -13.85 -1.84
CA ILE A 145 -23.58 -14.58 -2.35
C ILE A 145 -22.84 -15.15 -1.14
N SER A 146 -23.22 -16.36 -0.72
CA SER A 146 -22.47 -17.12 0.28
C SER A 146 -21.13 -17.57 -0.30
N LEU A 147 -20.11 -17.66 0.55
CA LEU A 147 -18.81 -18.28 0.21
C LEU A 147 -19.05 -19.71 -0.30
N SER A 148 -19.24 -19.87 -1.60
CA SER A 148 -18.87 -21.10 -2.29
C SER A 148 -17.40 -20.98 -2.63
N GLU A 149 -16.70 -22.07 -2.37
CA GLU A 149 -15.26 -22.20 -2.18
C GLU A 149 -14.43 -21.49 -3.27
N PRO A 150 -13.22 -20.99 -2.95
CA PRO A 150 -12.27 -20.64 -3.99
C PRO A 150 -12.04 -21.88 -4.85
N HIS A 151 -12.46 -21.80 -6.11
CA HIS A 151 -12.07 -22.72 -7.15
C HIS A 151 -10.56 -22.62 -7.31
N GLU A 152 -9.83 -23.46 -6.57
CA GLU A 152 -8.42 -23.75 -6.83
C GLU A 152 -8.29 -24.08 -8.32
N PRO A 153 -7.46 -23.37 -9.10
CA PRO A 153 -7.22 -23.77 -10.47
C PRO A 153 -6.53 -25.14 -10.43
N SER A 154 -7.28 -26.19 -10.79
CA SER A 154 -6.78 -27.55 -10.95
C SER A 154 -5.58 -27.52 -11.90
N GLY A 155 -4.38 -27.54 -11.32
CA GLY A 155 -3.17 -27.81 -12.07
C GLY A 155 -3.24 -29.25 -12.56
N GLU A 156 -3.56 -29.42 -13.84
CA GLU A 156 -3.43 -30.67 -14.55
C GLU A 156 -1.97 -31.14 -14.47
N THR A 157 -1.68 -32.01 -13.50
CA THR A 157 -0.50 -32.88 -13.55
C THR A 157 -0.73 -33.86 -14.69
N ARG A 158 -0.32 -33.43 -15.88
CA ARG A 158 -0.18 -34.28 -17.06
C ARG A 158 0.80 -35.40 -16.72
N SER A 159 0.26 -36.60 -16.60
CA SER A 159 1.00 -37.84 -16.47
C SER A 159 1.70 -38.13 -17.78
N ASP A 160 2.99 -37.80 -17.89
CA ASP A 160 3.85 -38.32 -18.94
C ASP A 160 4.75 -39.40 -18.31
N ALA A 161 4.31 -40.64 -18.48
CA ALA A 161 5.16 -41.81 -18.38
C ALA A 161 6.00 -41.88 -19.66
N GLU A 162 7.32 -41.84 -19.54
CA GLU A 162 8.18 -42.37 -20.60
C GLU A 162 9.49 -42.92 -20.07
N LEU A 163 9.90 -43.98 -20.73
CA LEU A 163 10.87 -44.98 -20.34
C LEU A 163 12.31 -44.54 -20.66
N GLU A 164 13.22 -45.15 -19.88
CA GLU A 164 14.50 -45.69 -20.35
C GLU A 164 15.76 -44.80 -20.42
N SER A 165 16.84 -45.43 -19.95
CA SER A 165 18.25 -45.21 -20.29
C SER A 165 19.04 -44.16 -19.50
N GLY A 166 20.15 -44.60 -18.90
CA GLY A 166 21.24 -43.69 -18.53
C GLY A 166 22.11 -44.15 -17.38
N ASP A 167 22.87 -45.21 -17.59
CA ASP A 167 23.96 -45.65 -16.72
C ASP A 167 24.91 -44.49 -16.34
N LYS A 168 25.12 -44.28 -15.03
CA LYS A 168 25.83 -43.12 -14.47
C LYS A 168 27.34 -43.24 -14.71
N LYS A 169 27.86 -42.65 -15.79
CA LYS A 169 29.30 -42.42 -15.94
C LYS A 169 29.75 -41.13 -15.24
N LYS A 170 30.52 -41.33 -14.17
CA LYS A 170 31.40 -40.36 -13.50
C LYS A 170 32.30 -39.63 -14.51
N TYR A 171 32.24 -38.30 -14.53
CA TYR A 171 33.35 -37.43 -14.94
C TYR A 171 33.35 -36.25 -13.95
N LYS A 172 34.16 -36.30 -12.90
CA LYS A 172 35.52 -35.76 -12.79
C LYS A 172 35.58 -34.28 -13.20
N TRP A 173 35.35 -33.44 -12.20
CA TRP A 173 35.73 -32.03 -12.16
C TRP A 173 37.20 -31.86 -12.53
N TRP A 174 37.53 -30.89 -13.38
CA TRP A 174 38.77 -30.09 -13.32
C TRP A 174 38.73 -28.95 -14.36
N TRP A 175 39.13 -27.77 -13.87
CA TRP A 175 39.32 -26.45 -14.52
C TRP A 175 38.08 -25.66 -14.96
#